data_AF-A0A8C2HLW8-F1
#
_entry.id   AF-A0A8C2HLW8-F1
#
_cell.length_a   1.000
_cell.length_b   1.000
_cell.length_c   1.000
_cell.angle_alpha   90.00
_cell.angle_beta   90.00
_cell.angle_gamma   90.00
#
_symmetry.space_group_name_H-M   'P 1'
#
loop_
_entity.id
_entity.type
_entity.pdbx_description
1 polymer ?
#
loop_
_entity_poly.entity_id
_entity_poly.type
_entity_poly.pdbx_seq_one_letter_code
_entity_poly.pdbx_strand_id
1 'polypeptide(L)'
;MAQYQQSPHSLLHMAHPTQPEPPSINMMCRAAKALLAMAQVEENRPEFVLYESRLLDISLSSVLNSGVAAILCEVLFKLGRS
;
A
#
# COMPACT_ATOMS: atom_id res chain seq x y z
N MET A 1 5.59 -5.00 5.70
CA MET A 1 5.39 -5.54 7.06
C MET A 1 4.32 -6.65 7.14
N ALA A 2 3.84 -7.23 6.02
CA ALA A 2 2.85 -8.32 6.05
C ALA A 2 3.45 -9.74 6.15
N GLN A 3 4.76 -9.93 5.91
CA GLN A 3 5.38 -11.26 5.88
C GLN A 3 5.76 -11.84 7.25
N TYR A 4 5.74 -11.05 8.32
CA TYR A 4 6.30 -11.49 9.61
C TYR A 4 5.40 -12.47 10.38
N GLN A 5 4.15 -12.69 9.95
CA GLN A 5 3.17 -13.52 10.67
C GLN A 5 3.17 -15.01 10.28
N GLN A 6 4.02 -15.47 9.35
CA GLN A 6 3.96 -16.87 8.87
C GLN A 6 4.90 -17.87 9.57
N SER A 7 5.66 -17.48 10.61
CA SER A 7 6.59 -18.40 11.28
C SER A 7 5.96 -19.12 12.49
N PRO A 8 5.93 -20.47 12.53
CA PRO A 8 5.19 -21.27 13.53
C PRO A 8 5.88 -21.47 14.91
N HIS A 9 6.87 -20.64 15.28
CA HIS A 9 7.74 -20.92 16.45
C HIS A 9 7.55 -20.03 17.70
N SER A 10 6.52 -19.19 17.79
CA SER A 10 6.44 -18.17 18.85
C SER A 10 5.77 -18.61 20.18
N LEU A 11 5.97 -19.85 20.64
CA LEU A 11 5.26 -20.37 21.82
C LEU A 11 5.88 -20.06 23.20
N LEU A 12 6.99 -19.32 23.33
CA LEU A 12 7.68 -19.22 24.64
C LEU A 12 8.22 -17.84 25.08
N HIS A 13 7.67 -16.70 24.62
CA HIS A 13 8.06 -15.39 25.19
C HIS A 13 6.91 -14.69 25.94
N MET A 14 6.84 -15.01 27.24
CA MET A 14 6.13 -14.25 28.28
C MET A 14 6.81 -12.89 28.51
N ALA A 15 6.29 -11.83 27.91
CA ALA A 15 6.36 -10.42 28.35
C ALA A 15 5.85 -9.57 27.19
N HIS A 16 4.56 -9.27 27.22
CA HIS A 16 3.76 -8.59 26.19
C HIS A 16 4.57 -7.63 25.29
N PRO A 17 5.09 -8.08 24.12
CA PRO A 17 5.44 -7.14 23.09
C PRO A 17 4.10 -6.69 22.52
N THR A 18 3.78 -5.41 22.64
CA THR A 18 2.74 -4.76 21.84
C THR A 18 3.08 -5.05 20.38
N GLN A 19 2.53 -6.15 19.84
CA GLN A 19 2.69 -6.49 18.45
C GLN A 19 2.08 -5.31 17.68
N PRO A 20 2.83 -4.67 16.76
CA PRO A 20 2.27 -3.61 15.94
C PRO A 20 1.02 -4.18 15.27
N GLU A 21 -0.14 -3.61 15.58
CA GLU A 21 -1.39 -4.05 14.98
C GLU A 21 -1.23 -3.96 13.45
N PRO A 22 -1.54 -5.02 12.69
CA PRO A 22 -1.41 -4.99 11.25
C PRO A 22 -2.17 -3.77 10.70
N PRO A 23 -1.58 -3.01 9.77
CA PRO A 23 -2.18 -1.77 9.29
C PRO A 23 -3.60 -2.05 8.77
N SER A 24 -4.59 -1.31 9.28
CA SER A 24 -5.98 -1.58 8.92
C SER A 24 -6.22 -1.34 7.44
N ILE A 25 -7.01 -2.22 6.82
CA ILE A 25 -7.38 -2.11 5.39
C ILE A 25 -8.02 -0.75 5.11
N ASN A 26 -8.79 -0.21 6.07
CA ASN A 26 -9.39 1.12 5.98
C ASN A 26 -8.32 2.22 5.86
N MET A 27 -7.22 2.14 6.60
CA MET A 27 -6.13 3.11 6.50
C MET A 27 -5.39 3.00 5.17
N MET A 28 -5.15 1.78 4.69
CA MET A 28 -4.56 1.55 3.36
C MET A 28 -5.46 2.11 2.25
N CYS A 29 -6.77 1.90 2.35
CA CYS A 29 -7.76 2.39 1.40
C CYS A 29 -7.83 3.93 1.40
N ARG A 30 -7.78 4.55 2.58
CA ARG A 30 -7.71 6.02 2.71
C ARG A 30 -6.42 6.59 2.10
N ALA A 31 -5.27 5.94 2.34
CA ALA A 31 -4.00 6.36 1.74
C ALA A 31 -4.04 6.23 0.21
N ALA A 32 -4.55 5.12 -0.33
CA ALA A 32 -4.69 4.93 -1.77
C ALA A 32 -5.61 5.99 -2.40
N LYS A 33 -6.72 6.32 -1.75
CA LYS A 33 -7.62 7.41 -2.21
C LYS A 33 -6.95 8.79 -2.18
N ALA A 34 -6.10 9.06 -1.19
CA ALA A 34 -5.34 10.31 -1.15
C ALA A 34 -4.35 10.39 -2.31
N LEU A 35 -3.64 9.29 -2.62
CA LEU A 35 -2.78 9.21 -3.81
C LEU A 35 -3.57 9.44 -5.10
N LEU A 36 -4.77 8.87 -5.23
CA LEU A 36 -5.65 9.10 -6.38
C LEU A 36 -6.11 10.55 -6.50
N ALA A 37 -6.41 11.21 -5.38
CA ALA A 37 -6.73 12.64 -5.40
C ALA A 37 -5.54 13.48 -5.84
N MET A 38 -4.33 13.16 -5.37
CA MET A 38 -3.11 13.86 -5.78
C MET A 38 -2.79 13.65 -7.26
N ALA A 39 -2.92 12.42 -7.78
CA ALA A 39 -2.64 12.08 -9.19
C ALA A 39 -3.66 12.69 -10.18
N GLN A 40 -4.81 13.17 -9.71
CA GLN A 40 -5.77 13.91 -10.53
C GLN A 40 -5.40 15.39 -10.72
N VAL A 41 -4.45 15.90 -9.93
CA VAL A 41 -3.95 17.27 -10.03
C VAL A 41 -2.66 17.24 -10.85
N GLU A 42 -2.67 17.86 -12.02
CA GLU A 42 -1.59 17.81 -13.01
C GLU A 42 -0.26 18.33 -12.44
N GLU A 43 -0.34 19.35 -11.58
CA GLU A 43 0.79 19.98 -10.91
C GLU A 43 1.54 19.01 -9.98
N ASN A 44 0.88 17.96 -9.49
CA ASN A 44 1.49 16.96 -8.61
C ASN A 44 2.20 15.85 -9.37
N ARG A 45 2.10 15.76 -10.70
CA ARG A 45 2.71 14.67 -11.49
C ARG A 45 4.22 14.48 -11.25
N PRO A 46 5.05 15.54 -11.17
CA PRO A 46 6.49 15.38 -10.92
C PRO A 46 6.78 14.66 -9.60
N GLU A 47 5.90 14.79 -8.61
CA GLU A 47 6.03 14.11 -7.31
C GLU A 47 5.93 12.59 -7.44
N PHE A 48 5.26 12.08 -8.47
CA PHE A 48 5.04 10.64 -8.67
C PHE A 48 6.12 9.93 -9.49
N VAL A 49 6.95 10.67 -10.24
CA VAL A 49 7.95 10.09 -11.17
C VAL A 49 8.90 9.12 -10.46
N LEU A 50 9.34 9.48 -9.25
CA LEU A 50 10.26 8.64 -8.47
C LEU A 50 9.58 7.44 -7.78
N TYR A 51 8.25 7.41 -7.73
CA TYR A 51 7.49 6.39 -7.01
C TYR A 51 6.71 5.44 -7.91
N GLU A 52 6.67 5.68 -9.22
CA GLU A 52 5.87 4.89 -10.16
C GLU A 52 6.21 3.40 -10.11
N SER A 53 7.50 3.03 -10.19
CA SER A 53 7.93 1.62 -10.08
C SER A 53 7.47 0.99 -8.77
N ARG A 54 7.54 1.74 -7.66
CA ARG A 54 7.14 1.26 -6.34
C ARG A 54 5.62 1.09 -6.25
N LEU A 55 4.85 2.00 -6.84
CA LEU A 55 3.39 1.89 -6.92
C LEU A 55 2.98 0.66 -7.73
N LEU A 56 3.71 0.36 -8.80
CA LEU A 56 3.52 -0.84 -9.62
C LEU A 56 3.89 -2.12 -8.85
N ASP A 57 5.01 -2.15 -8.13
CA ASP A 57 5.37 -3.28 -7.28
C ASP A 57 4.33 -3.55 -6.18
N ILE A 58 3.78 -2.49 -5.58
CA ILE A 58 2.74 -2.62 -4.55
C ILE A 58 1.43 -3.12 -5.15
N SER A 59 1.01 -2.62 -6.31
CA SER A 59 -0.26 -3.02 -6.94
C SER A 59 -0.26 -4.48 -7.42
N LEU A 60 0.91 -5.02 -7.76
CA LEU A 60 1.11 -6.44 -8.13
C LEU A 60 1.27 -7.38 -6.93
N SER A 61 1.32 -6.85 -5.70
CA SER A 61 1.55 -7.65 -4.50
C SER A 61 0.36 -8.58 -4.21
N SER A 62 0.62 -9.89 -4.14
CA SER A 62 -0.40 -10.93 -3.88
C SER A 62 -1.02 -10.86 -2.48
N VAL A 63 -0.36 -10.17 -1.54
CA VAL A 63 -0.84 -9.99 -0.16
C VAL A 63 -1.64 -8.70 0.02
N LEU A 64 -1.76 -7.87 -1.02
CA LEU A 64 -2.52 -6.64 -0.96
C LEU A 64 -4.03 -6.91 -1.07
N ASN A 65 -4.84 -6.17 -0.32
CA ASN A 65 -6.29 -6.23 -0.47
C ASN A 65 -6.70 -5.77 -1.89
N SER A 66 -7.56 -6.55 -2.55
CA SER A 66 -8.00 -6.29 -3.93
C SER A 66 -8.63 -4.91 -4.13
N GLY A 67 -9.38 -4.40 -3.15
CA GLY A 67 -9.96 -3.05 -3.21
C GLY A 67 -8.92 -1.95 -3.15
N VAL A 68 -7.85 -2.13 -2.36
CA VAL A 68 -6.72 -1.19 -2.32
C VAL A 68 -5.89 -1.28 -3.61
N ALA A 69 -5.66 -2.49 -4.11
CA ALA A 69 -4.96 -2.72 -5.37
C ALA A 69 -5.66 -2.04 -6.55
N ALA A 70 -6.99 -2.15 -6.64
CA ALA A 70 -7.79 -1.51 -7.68
C ALA A 70 -7.60 0.02 -7.70
N ILE A 71 -7.60 0.66 -6.53
CA ILE A 71 -7.39 2.11 -6.43
C ILE A 71 -5.96 2.49 -6.86
N LEU A 72 -4.94 1.71 -6.48
CA LEU A 72 -3.57 1.94 -6.92
C LEU A 72 -3.38 1.75 -8.43
N CYS A 73 -4.06 0.78 -9.04
CA CYS A 73 -4.09 0.63 -10.50
C CYS A 73 -4.71 1.86 -11.17
N GLU A 74 -5.74 2.46 -10.57
CA GLU A 74 -6.33 3.71 -11.07
C GLU A 74 -5.36 4.88 -10.97
N VAL A 75 -4.57 4.98 -9.88
CA VAL A 75 -3.48 5.96 -9.77
C VAL A 75 -2.47 5.77 -10.91
N LEU A 76 -1.95 4.57 -11.09
CA LEU A 76 -0.99 4.25 -12.16
C LEU A 76 -1.56 4.56 -13.55
N PHE A 77 -2.83 4.28 -13.79
CA PHE A 77 -3.49 4.62 -15.04
C PHE A 77 -3.57 6.12 -15.30
N LYS A 78 -3.82 6.93 -14.26
CA LYS A 78 -3.81 8.39 -14.38
C LYS A 78 -2.41 8.91 -14.73
N LEU A 79 -1.37 8.34 -14.14
CA LEU A 79 0.02 8.69 -14.40
C LEU A 79 0.49 8.26 -15.80
N GLY A 80 0.04 7.11 -16.31
CA GLY A 80 0.47 6.59 -17.62
C GLY A 80 -0.27 7.18 -18.84
N ARG A 81 -1.34 7.96 -18.64
CA ARG A 81 -2.11 8.63 -19.71
C ARG A 81 -1.69 10.08 -19.96
N SER A 82 -0.54 10.45 -19.43
CA SER A 82 -0.02 11.81 -19.30
C SER A 82 1.02 12.18 -20.34
#